data_AF-A0A1F8MS41-F1
#
_entry.id   AF-A0A1F8MS41-F1
#
_cell.length_a   1.000
_cell.length_b   1.000
_cell.length_c   1.000
_cell.angle_alpha   90.00
_cell.angle_beta   90.00
_cell.angle_gamma   90.00
#
_symmetry.space_group_name_H-M   'P 1'
#
loop_
_entity.id
_entity.type
_entity.pdbx_description
1 polymer ?
#
loop_
_entity_poly.entity_id
_entity_poly.type
_entity_poly.pdbx_seq_one_letter_code
_entity_poly.pdbx_strand_id
1 'polypeptide(L)' 'MALSEKYGRVKVPGVKEDEPVFIIRAQDKLGESAIQMYRLLAEAHGCRVSGELDRVIGDFRRWDGERKMPD' A
#
# COMPACT_ATOMS: atom_id res chain seq x y z
N MET A 1 4.59 -12.42 8.41
CA MET A 1 5.90 -11.89 7.99
C MET A 1 5.92 -12.03 6.48
N ALA A 2 6.02 -10.95 5.71
CA ALA A 2 6.04 -11.04 4.26
C ALA A 2 7.49 -11.21 3.77
N LEU A 3 7.76 -12.25 2.99
CA LEU A 3 9.02 -12.36 2.25
C LEU A 3 8.89 -11.56 0.96
N SER A 4 9.70 -10.52 0.82
CA SER A 4 9.85 -9.80 -0.44
C SER A 4 11.21 -10.13 -1.04
N GLU A 5 11.24 -10.57 -2.29
CA GLU A 5 12.49 -10.74 -3.04
C GLU A 5 13.25 -9.40 -3.16
N LYS A 6 12.52 -8.27 -3.16
CA LYS A 6 13.06 -6.92 -3.32
C LYS A 6 13.45 -6.26 -1.99
N TYR A 7 12.76 -6.58 -0.89
CA TYR A 7 12.95 -5.91 0.42
C TYR A 7 13.36 -6.84 1.55
N GLY A 8 13.60 -8.13 1.28
CA GLY A 8 13.93 -9.12 2.29
C GLY A 8 12.73 -9.47 3.19
N ARG A 9 13.00 -9.73 4.48
CA ARG A 9 11.97 -10.09 5.46
C ARG A 9 11.31 -8.83 6.03
N VAL A 10 10.04 -8.61 5.70
CA VAL A 10 9.23 -7.53 6.26
C VAL A 10 8.29 -8.09 7.34
N LYS A 11 8.47 -7.66 8.59
CA LYS A 11 7.57 -8.08 9.67
C LYS A 11 6.30 -7.22 9.65
N VAL A 12 5.26 -7.72 8.99
CA VAL A 12 3.91 -7.13 9.01
C VAL A 12 3.10 -7.76 10.14
N PRO A 13 2.68 -7.00 11.17
CA PRO A 13 1.83 -7.52 12.24
C PRO A 13 0.52 -8.08 11.69
N GLY A 14 0.08 -9.23 12.22
CA GLY A 14 -1.19 -9.85 11.83
C GLY A 14 -1.15 -10.66 10.52
N VAL A 15 -0.02 -10.67 9.80
CA VAL A 15 0.17 -11.42 8.55
C VAL A 15 1.03 -12.65 8.80
N LYS A 16 0.65 -13.82 8.26
CA LYS A 16 1.41 -15.08 8.41
C LYS A 16 2.73 -15.04 7.63
N GLU A 17 3.64 -15.99 7.87
CA GLU A 17 4.97 -16.00 7.22
C GLU A 17 4.94 -16.28 5.72
N ASP A 18 3.90 -16.98 5.28
CA ASP A 18 3.69 -17.47 3.92
C ASP A 18 2.59 -16.72 3.18
N GLU A 19 1.96 -15.73 3.83
CA GLU A 19 0.89 -14.95 3.25
C GLU A 19 1.46 -13.92 2.24
N PRO A 20 1.00 -13.94 0.98
CA PRO A 20 1.43 -12.98 -0.02
C PRO A 20 1.05 -11.56 0.40
N VAL A 21 1.99 -10.62 0.33
CA VAL A 21 1.74 -9.21 0.59
C VAL A 21 2.20 -8.36 -0.59
N PHE A 22 1.37 -7.40 -0.96
CA PHE A 22 1.71 -6.37 -1.93
C PHE A 22 2.14 -5.09 -1.21
N ILE A 23 3.29 -4.52 -1.57
CA ILE A 23 3.85 -3.31 -0.96
C ILE A 23 3.87 -2.19 -1.99
N ILE A 24 3.24 -1.07 -1.66
CA ILE A 24 3.29 0.17 -2.44
C ILE A 24 4.18 1.15 -1.68
N ARG A 25 5.20 1.71 -2.33
CA ARG A 25 6.08 2.70 -1.70
C ARG A 25 5.62 4.11 -2.02
N ALA A 26 5.79 5.04 -1.07
CA ALA A 26 5.51 6.46 -1.29
C ALA A 26 6.35 7.09 -2.41
N GLN A 27 7.55 6.55 -2.66
CA GLN A 27 8.40 6.97 -3.78
C GLN A 27 7.85 6.57 -5.15
N ASP A 28 6.93 5.61 -5.24
CA ASP A 28 6.43 5.16 -6.54
C ASP A 28 5.35 6.13 -7.04
N LYS A 29 5.57 6.76 -8.20
CA LYS A 29 4.64 7.74 -8.81
C LYS A 29 3.22 7.19 -9.03
N LEU A 30 3.08 5.86 -9.17
CA LEU A 30 1.81 5.17 -9.36
C LEU A 30 1.12 4.79 -8.03
N GLY A 31 1.78 5.00 -6.89
CA GLY A 31 1.35 4.50 -5.59
C GLY A 31 0.02 5.09 -5.12
N GLU A 32 -0.16 6.41 -5.24
CA GLU A 32 -1.43 7.05 -4.86
C GLU A 32 -2.61 6.50 -5.68
N SER A 33 -2.44 6.40 -7.00
CA SER A 33 -3.50 5.91 -7.89
C SER A 33 -3.86 4.44 -7.62
N ALA A 34 -2.87 3.60 -7.31
CA ALA A 34 -3.10 2.22 -6.94
C ALA A 34 -3.92 2.10 -5.64
N ILE A 35 -3.62 2.94 -4.64
CA ILE A 35 -4.37 2.97 -3.37
C ILE A 35 -5.79 3.50 -3.59
N GLN A 36 -5.97 4.51 -4.44
CA GLN A 36 -7.31 5.00 -4.81
C GLN A 36 -8.14 3.90 -5.49
N MET A 37 -7.54 3.14 -6.41
CA MET A 37 -8.21 2.02 -7.07
C MET A 37 -8.66 0.97 -6.04
N TYR A 38 -7.76 0.59 -5.12
CA TYR A 38 -8.10 -0.37 -4.08
C TYR A 38 -9.19 0.15 -3.13
N ARG A 39 -9.16 1.44 -2.78
CA ARG A 39 -10.22 2.08 -1.98
C ARG A 39 -11.58 1.95 -2.64
N LEU A 40 -11.70 2.25 -3.94
CA LEU A 40 -12.96 2.13 -4.68
C LEU A 40 -13.46 0.68 -4.71
N LEU A 41 -12.56 -0.29 -4.89
CA LEU A 41 -12.92 -1.71 -4.84
C LEU A 41 -13.40 -2.13 -3.46
N ALA A 42 -12.70 -1.72 -2.40
CA ALA A 42 -13.07 -2.00 -1.02
C ALA A 42 -14.43 -1.38 -0.65
N GLU A 43 -14.67 -0.15 -1.08
CA GLU A 43 -15.94 0.55 -0.89
C GLU A 43 -17.09 -0.15 -1.59
N ALA A 44 -16.91 -0.57 -2.85
CA ALA A 44 -17.91 -1.30 -3.62
C ALA A 44 -18.32 -2.64 -2.97
N HIS A 45 -17.47 -3.22 -2.13
CA HIS A 45 -17.75 -4.47 -1.40
C HIS A 45 -18.08 -4.24 0.08
N GLY A 46 -18.29 -2.99 0.51
CA GLY A 46 -18.64 -2.66 1.90
C GLY A 46 -17.53 -2.97 2.92
N CYS A 47 -16.28 -3.08 2.47
CA CYS A 47 -15.15 -3.35 3.35
C CYS A 47 -14.83 -2.11 4.20
N ARG A 48 -14.73 -2.30 5.53
CA ARG A 48 -14.42 -1.21 6.48
C ARG A 48 -13.12 -0.47 6.18
N VAL A 49 -12.15 -1.14 5.55
CA VAL A 49 -10.83 -0.58 5.21
C VAL A 49 -10.93 0.62 4.26
N SER A 50 -12.00 0.77 3.49
CA SER A 50 -12.18 1.90 2.55
C SER A 50 -12.06 3.27 3.24
N GLY A 51 -12.61 3.41 4.45
CA GLY A 51 -12.52 4.64 5.24
C GLY A 51 -11.12 4.91 5.82
N GLU A 52 -10.32 3.87 6.05
CA GLU A 52 -8.95 4.00 6.54
C GLU A 52 -7.99 4.43 5.42
N LEU A 53 -8.30 4.07 4.17
CA LEU A 53 -7.46 4.36 3.01
C LEU A 53 -7.40 5.85 2.66
N ASP A 54 -8.39 6.66 3.04
CA ASP A 54 -8.34 8.12 2.85
C ASP A 54 -7.18 8.76 3.61
N ARG A 55 -6.89 8.26 4.82
CA ARG A 55 -5.73 8.69 5.60
C ARG A 55 -4.42 8.33 4.89
N VAL A 56 -4.32 7.10 4.39
CA VAL A 56 -3.13 6.59 3.70
C VAL A 56 -2.88 7.38 2.41
N ILE A 57 -3.92 7.68 1.63
CA ILE A 57 -3.83 8.55 0.44
C ILE A 57 -3.30 9.94 0.85
N GLY A 58 -3.80 10.49 1.95
CA GLY A 58 -3.30 11.75 2.50
C GLY A 58 -1.82 11.70 2.89
N ASP A 59 -1.35 10.60 3.48
CA ASP A 59 0.05 10.39 3.83
C ASP A 59 0.94 10.31 2.59
N PHE A 60 0.50 9.60 1.53
CA PHE A 60 1.19 9.56 0.24
C PHE A 60 1.32 10.94 -0.40
N ARG A 61 0.26 11.75 -0.35
CA ARG A 61 0.27 13.12 -0.91
C ARG A 61 1.23 14.03 -0.19
N ARG A 62 1.29 13.95 1.15
CA ARG A 62 2.15 14.78 2.00
C ARG A 62 3.61 14.35 2.02
N TRP A 63 3.91 13.13 1.58
CA TRP A 63 5.29 12.66 1.53
C TRP A 63 6.10 13.46 0.50
N ASP A 64 7.17 14.08 0.99
CA ASP A 64 8.01 15.10 0.33
C ASP A 64 9.31 14.55 -0.26
N GLY A 65 9.56 13.24 -0.09
CA GLY A 65 10.71 12.58 -0.69
C GLY A 65 10.63 12.47 -2.22
N GLU A 66 11.76 12.10 -2.83
CA GLU A 66 11.86 11.96 -4.28
C GLU A 66 10.94 10.85 -4.81
N ARG A 67 10.12 11.19 -5.80
CA ARG A 67 9.22 10.24 -6.47
C ARG A 67 9.78 9.79 -7.81
N LYS A 68 9.78 8.49 -8.03
CA LYS A 68 10.25 7.82 -9.25
C LYS A 68 9.22 6.86 -9.82
N MET A 69 9.39 6.46 -11.08
CA MET A 69 8.61 5.35 -11.61
C MET A 69 9.01 4.06 -10.88
N PRO A 70 8.05 3.16 -10.60
CA PRO A 70 8.39 1.86 -10.03
C PRO A 70 9.36 1.11 -10.96
N ASP A 71 10.35 0.47 -10.34
CA ASP A 71 11.35 -0.37 -11.01
C ASP A 71 10.75 -1.71 -11.43
#